data_AF-A0A166ENK1-F1
#
_entry.id   AF-A0A166ENK1-F1
#
_cell.length_a   1.000
_cell.length_b   1.000
_cell.length_c   1.000
_cell.angle_alpha   90.00
_cell.angle_beta   90.00
_cell.angle_gamma   90.00
#
_symmetry.space_group_name_H-M   'P 1'
#
loop_
_entity.id
_entity.type
_entity.pdbx_description
1 polymer ?
#
loop_
_entity_poly.entity_id
_entity_poly.type
_entity_poly.pdbx_seq_one_letter_code
_entity_poly.pdbx_strand_id
1 'polypeptide(L)'
;MTEELINELRELSLEHKDDLKREKIELLIGDDVQDFRISGIGGKSIKIEKYIRYEDIVDATEDGREGLESVVRELVENYNKSSD
;
A
#
# COMPACT_ATOMS: atom_id res chain seq x y z
N MET A 1 18.59 -21.98 8.43
CA MET A 1 18.60 -20.63 9.04
C MET A 1 17.65 -19.68 8.33
N THR A 2 17.86 -19.28 7.06
CA THR A 2 16.92 -18.37 6.37
C THR A 2 15.52 -18.96 6.17
N GLU A 3 15.42 -20.24 5.79
CA GLU A 3 14.12 -20.91 5.61
C GLU A 3 13.34 -21.07 6.92
N GLU A 4 14.05 -21.31 8.02
CA GLU A 4 13.46 -21.45 9.35
C GLU A 4 12.85 -20.13 9.81
N LEU A 5 13.59 -19.03 9.67
CA LEU A 5 13.08 -17.67 9.95
C LEU A 5 11.87 -17.29 9.07
N ILE A 6 11.89 -17.68 7.78
CA ILE A 6 10.74 -17.45 6.88
C ILE A 6 9.51 -18.24 7.35
N ASN A 7 9.70 -19.48 7.77
CA ASN A 7 8.61 -20.33 8.25
C ASN A 7 8.04 -19.79 9.57
N GLU A 8 8.89 -19.43 10.53
CA GLU A 8 8.49 -18.82 11.80
C GLU A 8 7.68 -17.53 11.57
N LEU A 9 8.18 -16.62 10.71
CA LEU A 9 7.47 -15.38 10.40
C LEU A 9 6.10 -15.63 9.76
N ARG A 10 6.03 -16.59 8.83
CA ARG A 10 4.78 -16.97 8.17
C ARG A 10 3.79 -17.55 9.18
N GLU A 11 4.23 -18.46 10.04
CA GLU A 11 3.39 -19.11 11.05
C GLU A 11 2.82 -18.08 12.02
N LEU A 12 3.67 -17.21 12.56
CA LEU A 12 3.24 -16.11 13.44
C LEU A 12 2.24 -15.18 12.75
N SER A 13 2.49 -14.83 11.49
CA SER A 13 1.58 -13.96 10.72
C SER A 13 0.21 -14.60 10.47
N LEU A 14 0.17 -15.92 10.27
CA LEU A 14 -1.07 -16.66 10.05
C LEU A 14 -1.84 -16.88 11.36
N GLU A 15 -1.14 -17.13 12.47
CA GLU A 15 -1.73 -17.29 13.80
C GLU A 15 -2.43 -16.01 14.27
N HIS A 16 -1.80 -14.85 14.09
CA HIS A 16 -2.33 -13.55 14.54
C HIS A 16 -3.02 -12.74 13.43
N LYS A 17 -3.49 -13.41 12.38
CA LYS A 17 -3.93 -12.76 11.14
C LYS A 17 -5.02 -11.70 11.35
N ASP A 18 -6.01 -11.97 12.19
CA ASP A 18 -7.14 -11.06 12.38
C ASP A 18 -6.75 -9.81 13.15
N ASP A 19 -5.82 -9.92 14.08
CA ASP A 19 -5.30 -8.78 14.85
C ASP A 19 -4.34 -7.95 13.99
N LEU A 20 -3.43 -8.59 13.26
CA LEU A 20 -2.51 -7.91 12.34
C LEU A 20 -3.25 -7.09 11.26
N LYS A 21 -4.43 -7.54 10.82
CA LYS A 21 -5.28 -6.80 9.87
C LYS A 21 -5.94 -5.55 10.46
N ARG A 22 -5.93 -5.37 11.77
CA ARG A 22 -6.43 -4.17 12.46
C ARG A 22 -5.33 -3.14 12.67
N GLU A 23 -4.07 -3.58 12.63
CA GLU A 23 -2.92 -2.71 12.76
C GLU A 23 -2.74 -1.79 11.55
N LYS A 24 -2.21 -0.61 11.84
CA LYS A 24 -1.83 0.41 10.86
C LYS A 24 -0.31 0.37 10.69
N ILE A 25 0.15 0.40 9.44
CA ILE A 25 1.56 0.51 9.11
C ILE A 25 1.80 1.97 8.71
N GLU A 26 2.59 2.69 9.48
CA GLU A 26 2.99 4.07 9.16
C GLU A 26 4.45 4.06 8.70
N LEU A 27 4.72 4.58 7.51
CA LEU A 27 6.05 4.63 6.91
C LEU A 27 6.34 6.04 6.42
N LEU A 28 7.53 6.55 6.72
CA LEU A 28 8.03 7.76 6.10
C LEU A 28 8.57 7.41 4.70
N ILE A 29 8.00 7.99 3.65
CA ILE A 29 8.45 7.82 2.26
C ILE A 29 8.75 9.21 1.70
N GLY A 30 10.03 9.48 1.43
CA GLY A 30 10.47 10.84 1.13
C GLY A 30 10.24 11.75 2.34
N ASP A 31 9.48 12.83 2.13
CA ASP A 31 9.13 13.79 3.18
C ASP A 31 7.71 13.57 3.76
N ASP A 32 6.97 12.57 3.27
CA ASP A 32 5.58 12.32 3.65
C ASP A 32 5.41 11.04 4.48
N VAL A 33 4.55 11.12 5.50
CA VAL A 33 4.12 9.94 6.27
C VAL A 33 2.97 9.25 5.54
N GLN A 34 3.18 7.99 5.20
CA GLN A 34 2.28 7.16 4.41
C GLN A 34 1.72 6.04 5.27
N ASP A 35 0.39 5.93 5.22
CA ASP A 35 -0.37 4.95 5.99
C ASP A 35 -0.83 3.80 5.11
N PHE A 36 -0.53 2.57 5.56
CA PHE A 36 -0.96 1.33 4.93
C PHE A 36 -1.70 0.45 5.93
N ARG A 37 -2.51 -0.44 5.40
CA ARG A 37 -3.20 -1.48 6.17
C ARG A 37 -2.88 -2.85 5.59
N ILE A 38 -2.72 -3.86 6.44
CA ILE A 38 -2.70 -5.25 6.00
C ILE A 38 -4.12 -5.66 5.59
N SER A 39 -4.34 -5.98 4.32
CA SER A 39 -5.64 -6.49 3.84
C SER A 39 -5.67 -7.99 3.61
N GLY A 40 -4.50 -8.62 3.49
CA GLY A 40 -4.40 -10.08 3.33
C GLY A 40 -3.09 -10.64 3.90
N ILE A 41 -3.18 -11.84 4.47
CA ILE A 41 -2.01 -12.65 4.85
C ILE A 41 -2.21 -14.02 4.22
N GLY A 42 -1.27 -14.41 3.36
CA GLY A 42 -1.24 -15.69 2.67
C GLY A 42 0.04 -16.45 2.98
N GLY A 43 0.12 -17.72 2.55
CA GLY A 43 1.24 -18.60 2.90
C GLY A 43 2.61 -18.23 2.30
N LYS A 44 2.69 -17.19 1.46
CA LYS A 44 3.95 -16.73 0.83
C LYS A 44 4.16 -15.22 0.93
N SER A 45 3.15 -14.46 1.32
CA SER A 45 3.18 -12.99 1.27
C SER A 45 2.11 -12.35 2.14
N ILE A 46 2.35 -11.08 2.46
CA ILE A 46 1.39 -10.18 3.09
C ILE A 46 0.97 -9.15 2.04
N LYS A 47 -0.34 -8.94 1.91
CA LYS A 47 -0.94 -7.91 1.06
C LYS A 47 -1.22 -6.69 1.93
N ILE A 48 -0.66 -5.55 1.51
CA ILE A 48 -0.96 -4.23 2.07
C ILE A 48 -1.76 -3.41 1.07
N GLU A 49 -2.60 -2.50 1.57
CA GLU A 49 -3.36 -1.54 0.76
C GLU A 49 -3.42 -0.18 1.46
N LYS A 50 -3.62 0.86 0.64
CA LYS A 50 -3.87 2.24 1.05
C LYS A 50 -5.08 2.75 0.29
N TYR A 51 -5.94 3.48 0.98
CA TYR A 51 -6.98 4.29 0.33
C TYR A 51 -6.43 5.69 0.14
N ILE A 52 -6.53 6.20 -1.08
CA ILE A 52 -6.20 7.58 -1.43
C ILE A 52 -7.48 8.20 -1.92
N ARG A 53 -7.91 9.29 -1.29
CA ARG A 53 -9.17 9.95 -1.68
C ARG A 53 -8.94 10.75 -2.95
N TYR A 54 -10.00 10.94 -3.73
CA TYR A 54 -9.89 11.69 -4.98
C TYR A 54 -9.50 13.15 -4.76
N GLU A 55 -9.93 13.75 -3.66
CA GLU A 55 -9.53 15.09 -3.25
C GLU A 55 -8.01 15.17 -3.03
N ASP A 56 -7.45 14.22 -2.27
CA ASP A 56 -6.00 14.16 -2.02
C ASP A 56 -5.21 13.95 -3.33
N ILE A 57 -5.77 13.19 -4.29
CA ILE A 57 -5.20 12.97 -5.63
C ILE A 57 -5.13 14.28 -6.42
N VAL A 58 -6.21 15.05 -6.41
CA VAL A 58 -6.27 16.34 -7.13
C VAL A 58 -5.33 17.35 -6.48
N ASP A 59 -5.42 17.52 -5.16
CA ASP A 59 -4.65 18.50 -4.40
C ASP A 59 -3.13 18.30 -4.56
N ALA A 60 -2.64 17.06 -4.46
CA ALA A 60 -1.21 16.75 -4.59
C ALA A 60 -0.63 17.17 -5.95
N THR A 61 -1.43 17.08 -7.01
CA THR A 61 -1.00 17.41 -8.37
C THR A 61 -1.04 18.91 -8.67
N GLU A 62 -1.94 19.65 -8.03
CA GLU A 62 -1.99 21.12 -8.13
C GLU A 62 -0.85 21.78 -7.33
N ASP A 63 -0.46 21.16 -6.21
CA ASP A 63 0.69 21.56 -5.39
C ASP A 63 2.06 21.23 -6.03
N GLY A 64 2.09 20.52 -7.16
CA GLY A 64 3.32 20.10 -7.84
C GLY A 64 4.10 19.01 -7.10
N ARG A 65 3.43 18.21 -6.25
CA ARG A 65 4.06 17.10 -5.52
C ARG A 65 4.09 15.83 -6.38
N GLU A 66 5.26 15.22 -6.54
CA GLU A 66 5.41 13.93 -7.22
C GLU A 66 5.22 12.76 -6.23
N GLY A 67 3.98 12.60 -5.74
CA GLY A 67 3.58 11.55 -4.79
C GLY A 67 2.91 10.34 -5.43
N LEU A 68 2.50 9.38 -4.60
CA LEU A 68 1.71 8.22 -5.03
C LEU A 68 0.38 8.66 -5.67
N GLU A 69 -0.19 9.74 -5.13
CA GLU A 69 -1.36 10.46 -5.60
C GLU A 69 -1.24 10.83 -7.09
N SER A 70 -0.12 11.45 -7.49
CA SER A 70 0.13 11.89 -8.86
C SER A 70 0.26 10.71 -9.84
N VAL A 71 0.92 9.63 -9.41
CA VAL A 71 1.01 8.37 -10.19
C VAL A 71 -0.37 7.75 -10.39
N VAL A 72 -1.19 7.72 -9.33
CA VAL A 72 -2.57 7.21 -9.43
C VAL A 72 -3.39 8.07 -10.40
N ARG A 73 -3.25 9.39 -10.35
CA ARG A 73 -3.93 10.31 -11.30
C ARG A 73 -3.55 9.97 -12.74
N GLU A 74 -2.26 9.92 -13.07
CA GLU A 74 -1.79 9.61 -14.42
C GLU A 74 -2.31 8.25 -14.90
N LEU A 75 -2.27 7.23 -14.04
CA LEU A 75 -2.77 5.90 -14.36
C LEU A 75 -4.26 5.92 -14.71
N VAL A 76 -5.07 6.65 -13.95
CA VAL A 76 -6.52 6.79 -14.20
C VAL A 76 -6.79 7.61 -15.46
N GLU A 77 -6.14 8.77 -15.64
CA GLU A 77 -6.35 9.66 -16.79
C GLU A 77 -5.91 9.03 -18.12
N ASN A 78 -4.91 8.15 -18.08
CA ASN A 78 -4.40 7.48 -19.28
C ASN A 78 -5.07 6.13 -19.56
N TYR A 79 -5.95 5.63 -18.68
CA TYR A 79 -6.57 4.31 -18.83
C TYR A 79 -7.43 4.16 -20.11
N ASN A 80 -7.99 5.25 -20.64
CA ASN A 80 -8.81 5.24 -21.86
C ASN A 80 -8.15 5.90 -23.09
N LYS A 81 -6.95 6.51 -22.97
CA LYS A 81 -6.31 7.18 -24.12
C LYS A 81 -5.71 6.22 -25.15
N SER A 82 -5.83 4.92 -24.93
CA SER A 82 -5.31 3.85 -25.79
C SER A 82 -6.41 3.04 -26.48
N SER A 83 -7.67 3.50 -26.43
CA SER A 83 -8.81 2.84 -27.08
C SER A 83 -9.46 3.65 -28.22
N ASP A 84 -8.81 4.72 -28.70
CA ASP A 84 -9.16 5.45 -29.94
C ASP A 84 -7.97 5.53 -30.89
#